data_AF-A0A8I0HQ28-F1
#
_entry.id   AF-A0A8I0HQ28-F1
#
_cell.length_a   1.000
_cell.length_b   1.000
_cell.length_c   1.000
_cell.angle_alpha   90.00
_cell.angle_beta   90.00
_cell.angle_gamma   90.00
#
_symmetry.space_group_name_H-M   'P 1'
#
loop_
_entity.id
_entity.type
_entity.pdbx_description
1 polymer ?
#
loop_
_entity_poly.entity_id
_entity_poly.type
_entity_poly.pdbx_seq_one_letter_code
_entity_poly.pdbx_strand_id
1 'polypeptide(L)'
;MTIDELITLAGEQPTRVSRRSGVSRSTLKRVKDGTSEPTLSTLREVALALGLDVTVTAGPASDPFAAAAARTLIDDSVPENPEDSGIVAWLDRFERWNITDPLTLVAEAGIVQGITRRPGARFVATDPGDLAALPDLFAVQDTRWALSGAATATVIMGRVVEGPTVVWHEGGDTAFDFGTPVAEPAAADVILVPAGATELAGHYTQGPLNFVAPVQLVIDLHSLGMYEEAEFLTSGWRS
;
A
#
# COMPACT_ATOMS: atom_id res chain seq x y z
N MET A 1 19.20 -3.71 -10.12
CA MET A 1 19.88 -2.44 -9.82
C MET A 1 18.82 -1.36 -9.72
N THR A 2 18.77 -0.62 -8.62
CA THR A 2 17.86 0.52 -8.42
C THR A 2 18.45 1.80 -9.03
N ILE A 3 17.66 2.87 -9.11
CA ILE A 3 18.14 4.19 -9.54
C ILE A 3 19.21 4.71 -8.58
N ASP A 4 19.04 4.51 -7.27
CA ASP A 4 20.00 4.97 -6.25
C ASP A 4 21.35 4.23 -6.33
N GLU A 5 21.31 2.92 -6.61
CA GLU A 5 22.51 2.13 -6.86
C GLU A 5 23.25 2.61 -8.12
N LEU A 6 22.50 2.94 -9.19
CA LEU A 6 23.06 3.50 -10.42
C LEU A 6 23.74 4.86 -10.16
N ILE A 7 23.08 5.75 -9.42
CA ILE A 7 23.61 7.06 -9.06
C ILE A 7 24.86 6.92 -8.16
N THR A 8 24.83 5.99 -7.22
CA THR A 8 25.97 5.69 -6.34
C THR A 8 27.17 5.22 -7.14
N LEU A 9 26.98 4.22 -8.02
CA LEU A 9 28.01 3.69 -8.92
C LEU A 9 28.55 4.77 -9.86
N ALA A 10 27.69 5.64 -10.38
CA ALA A 10 28.10 6.78 -11.19
C ALA A 10 29.01 7.75 -10.42
N GLY A 11 28.73 7.92 -9.12
CA GLY A 11 29.50 8.75 -8.20
C GLY A 11 30.88 8.20 -7.83
N GLU A 12 31.14 6.90 -8.02
CA GLU A 12 32.47 6.30 -7.79
C GLU A 12 33.48 6.68 -8.87
N GLN A 13 33.02 6.94 -10.10
CA GLN A 13 33.87 7.25 -11.25
C GLN A 13 33.44 8.53 -11.98
N PRO A 14 33.34 9.68 -11.27
CA PRO A 14 32.64 10.86 -11.74
C PRO A 14 33.29 11.48 -13.00
N THR A 15 34.61 11.43 -13.13
CA THR A 15 35.32 11.92 -14.32
C THR A 15 35.04 11.06 -15.55
N ARG A 16 35.03 9.73 -15.38
CA ARG A 16 34.79 8.78 -16.48
C ARG A 16 33.35 8.89 -16.97
N VAL A 17 32.41 8.88 -16.02
CA VAL A 17 30.98 8.97 -16.30
C VAL A 17 30.67 10.31 -16.95
N SER A 18 31.11 11.42 -16.38
CA SER A 18 30.86 12.76 -16.93
C SER A 18 31.34 12.91 -18.38
N ARG A 19 32.53 12.39 -18.71
CA ARG A 19 33.06 12.43 -20.07
C ARG A 19 32.24 11.60 -21.06
N ARG A 20 31.67 10.48 -20.62
CA ARG A 20 30.95 9.54 -21.49
C ARG A 20 29.47 9.84 -21.61
N SER A 21 28.83 10.33 -20.56
CA SER A 21 27.39 10.65 -20.52
C SER A 21 27.09 12.09 -20.93
N GLY A 22 28.09 12.96 -21.02
CA GLY A 22 27.89 14.40 -21.24
C GLY A 22 27.31 15.15 -20.03
N VAL A 23 27.02 14.45 -18.93
CA VAL A 23 26.51 15.06 -17.69
C VAL A 23 27.67 15.66 -16.91
N SER A 24 27.56 16.93 -16.49
CA SER A 24 28.63 17.57 -15.73
C SER A 24 28.84 16.91 -14.36
N ARG A 25 30.08 16.92 -13.86
CA ARG A 25 30.41 16.43 -12.50
C ARG A 25 29.61 17.14 -11.41
N SER A 26 29.31 18.43 -11.58
CA SER A 26 28.48 19.18 -10.62
C SER A 26 27.04 18.69 -10.62
N THR A 27 26.47 18.36 -11.78
CA THR A 27 25.14 17.75 -11.86
C THR A 27 25.12 16.35 -11.27
N LEU A 28 26.11 15.49 -11.58
CA LEU A 28 26.21 14.16 -10.97
C LEU A 28 26.29 14.23 -9.44
N LYS A 29 27.05 15.20 -8.91
CA LYS A 29 27.13 15.44 -7.47
C LYS A 29 25.80 15.90 -6.89
N ARG A 30 25.12 16.87 -7.52
CA ARG A 30 23.81 17.34 -7.03
C ARG A 30 22.75 16.24 -7.04
N VAL A 31 22.75 15.40 -8.07
CA VAL A 31 21.88 14.22 -8.16
C VAL A 31 22.18 13.23 -7.03
N LYS A 32 23.47 12.92 -6.79
CA LYS A 32 23.88 12.06 -5.68
C LYS A 32 23.49 12.63 -4.31
N ASP A 33 23.62 13.94 -4.14
CA ASP A 33 23.33 14.63 -2.88
C ASP A 33 21.82 14.89 -2.70
N GLY A 34 20.94 14.44 -3.61
CA GLY A 34 19.49 14.64 -3.55
C GLY A 34 19.03 16.08 -3.81
N THR A 35 19.92 16.94 -4.29
CA THR A 35 19.65 18.39 -4.52
C THR A 35 19.20 18.71 -5.95
N SER A 36 19.14 17.70 -6.82
CA SER A 36 18.54 17.82 -8.16
C SER A 36 18.03 16.47 -8.66
N GLU A 37 16.84 16.44 -9.24
CA GLU A 37 16.31 15.23 -9.85
C GLU A 37 16.82 15.07 -11.31
N PRO A 38 17.42 13.93 -11.67
CA PRO A 38 17.84 13.66 -13.04
C PRO A 38 16.64 13.34 -13.93
N THR A 39 16.66 13.80 -15.18
CA THR A 39 15.68 13.35 -16.18
C THR A 39 15.91 11.88 -16.55
N LEU A 40 14.90 11.20 -17.12
CA LEU A 40 15.07 9.84 -17.66
C LEU A 40 16.18 9.77 -18.71
N SER A 41 16.33 10.81 -19.53
CA SER A 41 17.43 10.89 -20.51
C SER A 41 18.79 10.95 -19.82
N THR A 42 18.91 11.73 -18.75
CA THR A 42 20.12 11.84 -17.94
C THR A 42 20.49 10.50 -17.30
N LEU A 43 19.50 9.80 -16.73
CA LEU A 43 19.71 8.48 -16.14
C LEU A 43 20.18 7.46 -17.18
N ARG A 44 19.59 7.48 -18.38
CA ARG A 44 19.99 6.59 -19.48
C ARG A 44 21.43 6.83 -19.94
N GLU A 45 21.82 8.08 -20.16
CA GLU A 45 23.20 8.42 -20.55
C GLU A 45 24.22 8.04 -19.49
N VAL A 46 23.88 8.20 -18.20
CA VAL A 46 24.71 7.76 -17.09
C VAL A 46 24.85 6.23 -17.07
N ALA A 47 23.78 5.49 -17.29
CA ALA A 47 23.82 4.04 -17.39
C ALA A 47 24.68 3.56 -18.57
N LEU A 48 24.50 4.13 -19.77
CA LEU A 48 25.29 3.79 -20.95
C LEU A 48 26.79 4.07 -20.74
N ALA A 49 27.13 5.15 -20.03
CA ALA A 49 28.51 5.46 -19.65
C ALA A 49 29.13 4.39 -18.71
N LEU A 50 28.31 3.67 -17.97
CA LEU A 50 28.69 2.54 -17.10
C LEU A 50 28.61 1.17 -17.80
N GLY A 51 28.13 1.12 -19.06
CA GLY A 51 27.93 -0.12 -19.81
C GLY A 51 26.61 -0.83 -19.48
N LEU A 52 25.65 -0.10 -18.92
CA LEU A 52 24.29 -0.55 -18.58
C LEU A 52 23.28 0.11 -19.53
N ASP A 53 22.04 -0.38 -19.57
CA ASP A 53 20.92 0.34 -20.18
C ASP A 53 19.78 0.44 -19.16
N VAL A 54 18.92 1.45 -19.31
CA VAL A 54 17.78 1.68 -18.43
C VAL A 54 16.50 1.33 -19.18
N THR A 55 15.76 0.36 -18.64
CA THR A 55 14.37 0.10 -19.06
C THR A 55 13.46 0.62 -17.96
N VAL A 56 12.49 1.47 -18.33
CA VAL A 56 11.49 2.01 -17.40
C VAL A 56 10.15 1.40 -17.73
N THR A 57 9.51 0.78 -16.75
CA THR A 57 8.16 0.23 -16.85
C THR A 57 7.28 0.87 -15.80
N ALA A 58 6.13 1.38 -16.20
CA ALA A 58 5.10 1.80 -15.27
C ALA A 58 4.22 0.60 -14.92
N GLY A 59 3.94 0.41 -13.64
CA GLY A 59 2.97 -0.56 -13.14
C GLY A 59 1.96 0.14 -12.22
N PRO A 60 0.85 -0.50 -11.90
CA PRO A 60 -0.07 0.04 -10.92
C PRO A 60 0.58 0.20 -9.54
N ALA A 61 0.15 1.19 -8.77
CA ALA A 61 0.63 1.40 -7.42
C ALA A 61 0.14 0.32 -6.44
N SER A 62 1.00 -0.02 -5.50
CA SER A 62 0.74 -0.86 -4.32
C SER A 62 1.71 -0.44 -3.22
N ASP A 63 1.41 0.68 -2.56
CA ASP A 63 2.25 1.25 -1.51
C ASP A 63 1.48 1.36 -0.18
N PRO A 64 1.80 0.54 0.83
CA PRO A 64 1.13 0.57 2.15
C PRO A 64 1.27 1.90 2.87
N PHE A 65 2.36 2.64 2.64
CA PHE A 65 2.65 3.85 3.40
C PHE A 65 1.70 5.00 3.05
N ALA A 66 1.05 4.97 1.89
CA ALA A 66 0.03 5.94 1.55
C ALA A 66 -1.18 5.89 2.50
N ALA A 67 -1.61 4.67 2.84
CA ALA A 67 -2.72 4.46 3.77
C ALA A 67 -2.34 4.88 5.20
N ALA A 68 -1.11 4.53 5.63
CA ALA A 68 -0.56 4.95 6.91
C ALA A 68 -0.45 6.48 7.04
N ALA A 69 0.06 7.15 6.00
CA ALA A 69 0.13 8.60 5.93
C ALA A 69 -1.26 9.25 5.95
N ALA A 70 -2.25 8.70 5.23
CA ALA A 70 -3.60 9.20 5.27
C ALA A 70 -4.22 9.08 6.68
N ARG A 71 -4.00 7.97 7.38
CA ARG A 71 -4.47 7.79 8.77
C ARG A 71 -3.84 8.80 9.73
N THR A 72 -2.55 9.11 9.55
CA THR A 72 -1.85 10.12 10.37
C THR A 72 -2.53 11.49 10.30
N LEU A 73 -3.20 11.83 9.19
CA LEU A 73 -3.88 13.11 9.00
C LEU A 73 -5.37 13.10 9.43
N ILE A 74 -5.96 11.91 9.60
CA ILE A 74 -7.40 11.75 9.84
C ILE A 74 -7.71 11.31 11.27
N ASP A 75 -6.88 10.44 11.84
CA ASP A 75 -7.16 9.78 13.11
C ASP A 75 -5.92 9.75 14.01
N ASP A 76 -5.79 10.77 14.86
CA ASP A 76 -4.73 10.88 15.88
C ASP A 76 -4.71 9.71 16.88
N SER A 77 -5.78 8.89 16.92
CA SER A 77 -5.85 7.72 17.80
C SER A 77 -5.19 6.47 17.22
N VAL A 78 -4.92 6.45 15.91
CA VAL A 78 -4.17 5.37 15.27
C VAL A 78 -2.68 5.61 15.52
N PRO A 79 -1.96 4.69 16.20
CA PRO A 79 -0.54 4.87 16.52
C PRO A 79 0.31 4.70 15.26
N GLU A 80 0.37 5.73 14.44
CA GLU A 80 1.30 5.86 13.34
C GLU A 80 2.66 6.34 13.87
N ASN A 81 3.75 5.91 13.24
CA ASN A 81 5.05 6.53 13.48
C ASN A 81 5.27 7.63 12.44
N PRO A 82 4.96 8.91 12.74
CA PRO A 82 5.07 9.99 11.76
C PRO A 82 6.51 10.25 11.30
N GLU A 83 7.52 9.69 12.00
CA GLU A 83 8.93 9.79 11.62
C GLU A 83 9.37 8.66 10.67
N ASP A 84 8.50 7.69 10.36
CA ASP A 84 8.79 6.67 9.35
C ASP A 84 8.97 7.33 7.97
N SER A 85 10.11 7.08 7.33
CA SER A 85 10.47 7.72 6.06
C SER A 85 9.48 7.46 4.92
N GLY A 86 8.79 6.30 4.92
CA GLY A 86 7.76 5.98 3.95
C GLY A 86 6.51 6.82 4.16
N ILE A 87 6.10 6.99 5.43
CA ILE A 87 4.97 7.85 5.83
C ILE A 87 5.27 9.30 5.48
N VAL A 88 6.43 9.83 5.91
CA VAL A 88 6.86 11.22 5.61
C VAL A 88 6.84 11.49 4.10
N ALA A 89 7.39 10.57 3.30
CA ALA A 89 7.41 10.75 1.85
C ALA A 89 6.00 10.84 1.23
N TRP A 90 5.01 10.14 1.80
CA TRP A 90 3.61 10.23 1.35
C TRP A 90 2.90 11.47 1.88
N LEU A 91 3.18 11.92 3.10
CA LEU A 91 2.70 13.20 3.60
C LEU A 91 3.14 14.35 2.68
N ASP A 92 4.42 14.38 2.31
CA ASP A 92 4.94 15.37 1.36
C ASP A 92 4.29 15.25 -0.04
N ARG A 93 3.92 14.03 -0.47
CA ARG A 93 3.19 13.83 -1.75
C ARG A 93 1.79 14.40 -1.68
N PHE A 94 1.04 14.11 -0.62
CA PHE A 94 -0.32 14.63 -0.45
C PHE A 94 -0.34 16.16 -0.33
N GLU A 95 0.66 16.75 0.35
CA GLU A 95 0.84 18.21 0.37
C GLU A 95 1.09 18.76 -1.05
N ARG A 96 2.00 18.15 -1.82
CA ARG A 96 2.25 18.55 -3.22
C ARG A 96 1.03 18.40 -4.13
N TRP A 97 0.18 17.42 -3.86
CA TRP A 97 -1.09 17.22 -4.58
C TRP A 97 -2.17 18.21 -4.14
N ASN A 98 -1.89 19.01 -3.09
CA ASN A 98 -2.82 19.97 -2.50
C ASN A 98 -4.13 19.29 -2.08
N ILE A 99 -4.03 18.10 -1.48
CA ILE A 99 -5.17 17.39 -0.89
C ILE A 99 -5.40 17.95 0.50
N THR A 100 -6.53 18.62 0.69
CA THR A 100 -6.86 19.32 1.94
C THR A 100 -8.11 18.79 2.62
N ASP A 101 -8.87 17.91 1.97
CA ASP A 101 -10.08 17.32 2.52
C ASP A 101 -9.90 15.81 2.81
N PRO A 102 -10.48 15.31 3.93
CA PRO A 102 -10.32 13.91 4.32
C PRO A 102 -10.86 12.89 3.31
N LEU A 103 -11.88 13.25 2.51
CA LEU A 103 -12.52 12.33 1.57
C LEU A 103 -11.64 12.06 0.36
N THR A 104 -11.09 13.12 -0.24
CA THR A 104 -10.10 12.99 -1.31
C THR A 104 -8.87 12.24 -0.79
N LEU A 105 -8.44 12.51 0.44
CA LEU A 105 -7.29 11.85 1.04
C LEU A 105 -7.47 10.32 1.15
N VAL A 106 -8.58 9.83 1.71
CA VAL A 106 -8.82 8.38 1.80
C VAL A 106 -9.02 7.72 0.44
N ALA A 107 -9.64 8.42 -0.51
CA ALA A 107 -9.84 7.93 -1.87
C ALA A 107 -8.51 7.73 -2.59
N GLU A 108 -7.65 8.75 -2.59
CA GLU A 108 -6.33 8.70 -3.21
C GLU A 108 -5.43 7.67 -2.53
N ALA A 109 -5.42 7.63 -1.20
CA ALA A 109 -4.69 6.62 -0.44
C ALA A 109 -5.15 5.19 -0.78
N GLY A 110 -6.46 4.97 -0.91
CA GLY A 110 -7.02 3.67 -1.29
C GLY A 110 -6.57 3.21 -2.68
N ILE A 111 -6.57 4.12 -3.66
CA ILE A 111 -6.13 3.86 -5.04
C ILE A 111 -4.68 3.36 -5.06
N VAL A 112 -3.80 4.00 -4.30
CA VAL A 112 -2.35 3.70 -4.30
C VAL A 112 -1.97 2.57 -3.34
N GLN A 113 -2.77 2.29 -2.30
CA GLN A 113 -2.57 1.15 -1.38
C GLN A 113 -2.57 -0.19 -2.13
N GLY A 114 -3.44 -0.31 -3.14
CA GLY A 114 -3.44 -1.38 -4.13
C GLY A 114 -3.60 -2.80 -3.58
N ILE A 115 -4.65 -3.08 -2.80
CA ILE A 115 -4.89 -4.40 -2.16
C ILE A 115 -4.76 -5.58 -3.14
N THR A 116 -5.44 -5.49 -4.29
CA THR A 116 -5.48 -6.57 -5.30
C THR A 116 -4.15 -6.78 -6.02
N ARG A 117 -3.13 -5.99 -5.70
CA ARG A 117 -1.81 -5.97 -6.35
C ARG A 117 -0.68 -6.04 -5.33
N ARG A 118 -1.01 -6.21 -4.05
CA ARG A 118 -0.04 -6.29 -2.95
C ARG A 118 0.85 -7.52 -3.16
N PRO A 119 2.19 -7.36 -3.19
CA PRO A 119 3.08 -8.52 -3.19
C PRO A 119 2.80 -9.43 -1.99
N GLY A 120 2.63 -10.73 -2.26
CA GLY A 120 2.26 -11.72 -1.24
C GLY A 120 0.75 -11.83 -0.97
N ALA A 121 -0.10 -11.02 -1.60
CA ALA A 121 -1.54 -11.23 -1.51
C ALA A 121 -1.96 -12.57 -2.14
N ARG A 122 -2.92 -13.24 -1.51
CA ARG A 122 -3.50 -14.49 -1.99
C ARG A 122 -5.00 -14.32 -2.16
N PHE A 123 -5.49 -14.80 -3.29
CA PHE A 123 -6.90 -14.73 -3.67
C PHE A 123 -7.53 -16.10 -3.50
N VAL A 124 -8.64 -16.17 -2.77
CA VAL A 124 -9.32 -17.45 -2.50
C VAL A 124 -10.83 -17.31 -2.70
N ALA A 125 -11.41 -18.34 -3.30
CA ALA A 125 -12.85 -18.58 -3.28
C ALA A 125 -13.20 -19.40 -2.04
N THR A 126 -14.36 -19.14 -1.44
CA THR A 126 -14.79 -19.75 -0.17
C THR A 126 -16.20 -20.28 -0.24
N ASP A 127 -16.47 -21.35 0.51
CA ASP A 127 -17.82 -21.83 0.75
C ASP A 127 -18.51 -21.04 1.88
N PRO A 128 -19.86 -21.02 1.93
CA PRO A 128 -20.59 -20.37 3.00
C PRO A 128 -20.19 -20.91 4.39
N GLY A 129 -19.66 -20.02 5.23
CA GLY A 129 -19.27 -20.33 6.60
C GLY A 129 -17.76 -20.49 6.82
N ASP A 130 -16.95 -20.52 5.75
CA ASP A 130 -15.49 -20.66 5.87
C ASP A 130 -14.85 -19.56 6.73
N LEU A 131 -15.36 -18.32 6.66
CA LEU A 131 -14.89 -17.21 7.49
C LEU A 131 -14.91 -17.50 9.00
N ALA A 132 -15.78 -18.42 9.46
CA ALA A 132 -15.85 -18.82 10.87
C ALA A 132 -14.61 -19.61 11.33
N ALA A 133 -13.81 -20.16 10.41
CA ALA A 133 -12.57 -20.88 10.70
C ALA A 133 -11.35 -19.96 10.87
N LEU A 134 -11.45 -18.68 10.49
CA LEU A 134 -10.33 -17.74 10.57
C LEU A 134 -9.73 -17.60 11.99
N PRO A 135 -10.52 -17.50 13.08
CA PRO A 135 -9.97 -17.40 14.43
C PRO A 135 -9.03 -18.56 14.78
N ASP A 136 -9.45 -19.80 14.49
CA ASP A 136 -8.65 -21.00 14.77
C ASP A 136 -7.39 -21.04 13.88
N LEU A 137 -7.55 -20.70 12.60
CA LEU A 137 -6.45 -20.64 11.63
C LEU A 137 -5.32 -19.70 12.09
N PHE A 138 -5.68 -18.49 12.53
CA PHE A 138 -4.70 -17.50 12.98
C PHE A 138 -4.22 -17.74 14.41
N ALA A 139 -5.01 -18.39 15.28
CA ALA A 139 -4.56 -18.80 16.60
C ALA A 139 -3.40 -19.79 16.54
N VAL A 140 -3.41 -20.72 15.56
CA VAL A 140 -2.30 -21.66 15.33
C VAL A 140 -1.01 -20.94 14.93
N GLN A 141 -1.11 -19.79 14.27
CA GLN A 141 0.03 -19.05 13.74
C GLN A 141 0.54 -17.93 14.65
N ASP A 142 -0.12 -17.69 15.80
CA ASP A 142 0.21 -16.61 16.75
C ASP A 142 0.47 -15.25 16.07
N THR A 143 -0.37 -14.95 15.06
CA THR A 143 -0.19 -13.79 14.17
C THR A 143 -1.39 -12.86 14.29
N ARG A 144 -1.15 -11.55 14.38
CA ARG A 144 -2.23 -10.56 14.36
C ARG A 144 -2.89 -10.51 12.99
N TRP A 145 -4.21 -10.37 13.00
CA TRP A 145 -5.04 -10.32 11.80
C TRP A 145 -6.30 -9.50 12.04
N ALA A 146 -6.90 -8.97 10.97
CA ALA A 146 -8.18 -8.28 11.02
C ALA A 146 -8.93 -8.34 9.69
N LEU A 147 -10.26 -8.34 9.77
CA LEU A 147 -11.17 -8.26 8.63
C LEU A 147 -11.36 -6.83 8.15
N SER A 148 -11.46 -6.68 6.83
CA SER A 148 -11.86 -5.47 6.12
C SER A 148 -12.70 -5.79 4.89
N GLY A 149 -13.04 -4.79 4.07
CA GLY A 149 -13.86 -4.95 2.87
C GLY A 149 -15.31 -5.31 3.20
N ALA A 150 -15.91 -6.18 2.39
CA ALA A 150 -17.34 -6.47 2.44
C ALA A 150 -17.82 -7.03 3.80
N ALA A 151 -17.06 -7.91 4.45
CA ALA A 151 -17.43 -8.47 5.75
C ALA A 151 -17.52 -7.39 6.84
N THR A 152 -16.53 -6.49 6.91
CA THR A 152 -16.53 -5.41 7.91
C THR A 152 -17.59 -4.36 7.59
N ALA A 153 -17.74 -4.00 6.31
CA ALA A 153 -18.81 -3.11 5.87
C ALA A 153 -20.19 -3.67 6.23
N THR A 154 -20.41 -4.97 6.06
CA THR A 154 -21.67 -5.64 6.44
C THR A 154 -21.99 -5.45 7.92
N VAL A 155 -21.00 -5.64 8.79
CA VAL A 155 -21.15 -5.49 10.25
C VAL A 155 -21.47 -4.05 10.62
N ILE A 156 -20.72 -3.08 10.07
CA ILE A 156 -20.87 -1.66 10.43
C ILE A 156 -22.16 -1.06 9.86
N MET A 157 -22.53 -1.41 8.62
CA MET A 157 -23.73 -0.88 7.96
C MET A 157 -25.02 -1.58 8.39
N GLY A 158 -24.93 -2.74 9.06
CA GLY A 158 -26.09 -3.53 9.48
C GLY A 158 -26.90 -4.13 8.33
N ARG A 159 -26.29 -4.31 7.15
CA ARG A 159 -26.89 -4.92 5.95
C ARG A 159 -25.84 -5.73 5.21
N VAL A 160 -26.26 -6.75 4.46
CA VAL A 160 -25.34 -7.53 3.63
C VAL A 160 -24.74 -6.64 2.55
N VAL A 161 -23.41 -6.65 2.46
CA VAL A 161 -22.62 -6.00 1.42
C VAL A 161 -21.97 -7.09 0.57
N GLU A 162 -22.16 -7.02 -0.74
CA GLU A 162 -21.51 -7.93 -1.69
C GLU A 162 -20.11 -7.40 -2.05
N GLY A 163 -19.16 -8.32 -2.27
CA GLY A 163 -17.79 -7.98 -2.65
C GLY A 163 -16.75 -8.79 -1.87
N PRO A 164 -15.46 -8.57 -2.17
CA PRO A 164 -14.38 -9.29 -1.52
C PRO A 164 -14.24 -8.89 -0.05
N THR A 165 -14.01 -9.89 0.79
CA THR A 165 -13.54 -9.71 2.17
C THR A 165 -12.01 -9.64 2.17
N VAL A 166 -11.45 -8.70 2.90
CA VAL A 166 -9.99 -8.60 3.07
C VAL A 166 -9.63 -9.13 4.44
N VAL A 167 -8.57 -9.93 4.50
CA VAL A 167 -7.96 -10.40 5.76
C VAL A 167 -6.54 -9.87 5.78
N TRP A 168 -6.32 -8.79 6.54
CA TRP A 168 -4.99 -8.29 6.82
C TRP A 168 -4.30 -9.19 7.84
N HIS A 169 -3.01 -9.48 7.65
CA HIS A 169 -2.22 -10.27 8.61
C HIS A 169 -0.76 -9.83 8.70
N GLU A 170 -0.12 -10.04 9.84
CA GLU A 170 1.32 -9.74 10.03
C GLU A 170 2.26 -10.83 9.51
N GLY A 171 1.71 -12.00 9.18
CA GLY A 171 2.50 -13.11 8.66
C GLY A 171 3.14 -12.76 7.32
N GLY A 172 4.34 -13.29 7.08
CA GLY A 172 5.00 -13.24 5.77
C GLY A 172 4.31 -14.17 4.77
N ASP A 173 5.10 -14.93 4.01
CA ASP A 173 4.60 -15.94 3.05
C ASP A 173 4.06 -17.17 3.82
N THR A 174 3.04 -16.98 4.66
CA THR A 174 2.41 -18.05 5.42
C THR A 174 1.43 -18.80 4.53
N ALA A 175 1.67 -20.10 4.37
CA ALA A 175 0.74 -20.99 3.70
C ALA A 175 -0.51 -21.18 4.59
N PHE A 176 -1.49 -20.31 4.44
CA PHE A 176 -2.86 -20.54 4.90
C PHE A 176 -3.50 -21.63 4.03
N ASP A 177 -3.92 -22.72 4.67
CA ASP A 177 -4.83 -23.71 4.09
C ASP A 177 -6.26 -23.22 4.35
N PHE A 178 -6.73 -22.33 3.48
CA PHE A 178 -8.00 -21.63 3.62
C PHE A 178 -8.61 -21.37 2.24
N GLY A 179 -9.82 -21.90 2.01
CA GLY A 179 -10.53 -21.78 0.76
C GLY A 179 -9.83 -22.44 -0.44
N THR A 180 -10.35 -22.16 -1.64
CA THR A 180 -9.77 -22.62 -2.91
C THR A 180 -9.00 -21.47 -3.57
N PRO A 181 -7.68 -21.61 -3.83
CA PRO A 181 -6.91 -20.56 -4.50
C PRO A 181 -7.45 -20.22 -5.90
N VAL A 182 -7.53 -18.93 -6.20
CA VAL A 182 -7.87 -18.41 -7.53
C VAL A 182 -6.78 -17.48 -8.05
N ALA A 183 -6.64 -17.36 -9.37
CA ALA A 183 -5.59 -16.56 -9.99
C ALA A 183 -5.93 -15.07 -10.05
N GLU A 184 -7.21 -14.75 -10.27
CA GLU A 184 -7.67 -13.38 -10.53
C GLU A 184 -8.35 -12.81 -9.29
N PRO A 185 -8.05 -11.56 -8.88
CA PRO A 185 -8.70 -10.92 -7.74
C PRO A 185 -10.23 -10.83 -7.87
N ALA A 186 -10.73 -10.69 -9.11
CA ALA A 186 -12.16 -10.59 -9.40
C ALA A 186 -12.93 -11.89 -9.13
N ALA A 187 -12.24 -13.03 -9.00
CA ALA A 187 -12.84 -14.33 -8.67
C ALA A 187 -12.71 -14.67 -7.17
N ALA A 188 -12.16 -13.76 -6.36
CA ALA A 188 -11.88 -13.99 -4.96
C ALA A 188 -13.05 -13.54 -4.08
N ASP A 189 -13.49 -14.41 -3.18
CA ASP A 189 -14.39 -14.05 -2.09
C ASP A 189 -13.62 -13.46 -0.92
N VAL A 190 -12.39 -13.96 -0.71
CA VAL A 190 -11.48 -13.50 0.33
C VAL A 190 -10.10 -13.18 -0.28
N ILE A 191 -9.52 -12.07 0.16
CA ILE A 191 -8.16 -11.65 -0.16
C ILE A 191 -7.36 -11.67 1.13
N LEU A 192 -6.41 -12.60 1.23
CA LEU A 192 -5.43 -12.64 2.32
C LEU A 192 -4.30 -11.68 1.96
N VAL A 193 -4.04 -10.67 2.80
CA VAL A 193 -3.12 -9.58 2.48
C VAL A 193 -2.10 -9.41 3.61
N PRO A 194 -0.79 -9.51 3.32
CA PRO A 194 0.23 -9.16 4.30
C PRO A 194 0.21 -7.65 4.56
N ALA A 195 0.14 -7.28 5.84
CA ALA A 195 0.28 -5.91 6.29
C ALA A 195 1.68 -5.41 5.91
N GLY A 196 1.74 -4.24 5.26
CA GLY A 196 2.99 -3.65 4.78
C GLY A 196 3.46 -2.45 5.60
N ALA A 197 2.57 -1.89 6.41
CA ALA A 197 2.82 -0.82 7.36
C ALA A 197 1.95 -1.05 8.61
N THR A 198 1.00 -0.16 8.85
CA THR A 198 0.20 -0.08 10.08
C THR A 198 -1.28 -0.44 9.83
N GLU A 199 -1.59 -1.24 8.81
CA GLU A 199 -2.99 -1.55 8.44
C GLU A 199 -3.79 -2.24 9.57
N LEU A 200 -3.10 -2.87 10.53
CA LEU A 200 -3.70 -3.51 11.71
C LEU A 200 -3.73 -2.59 12.96
N ALA A 201 -3.24 -1.35 12.86
CA ALA A 201 -3.28 -0.40 13.95
C ALA A 201 -4.74 0.04 14.24
N GLY A 202 -5.09 0.11 15.52
CA GLY A 202 -6.46 0.46 15.94
C GLY A 202 -7.53 -0.59 15.59
N HIS A 203 -7.14 -1.82 15.22
CA HIS A 203 -8.11 -2.90 15.05
C HIS A 203 -8.90 -3.16 16.34
N TYR A 204 -10.12 -3.67 16.21
CA TYR A 204 -11.00 -3.98 17.34
C TYR A 204 -11.59 -5.38 17.19
N THR A 205 -12.04 -5.94 18.30
CA THR A 205 -12.62 -7.29 18.35
C THR A 205 -14.13 -7.22 18.55
N GLN A 206 -14.87 -8.04 17.81
CA GLN A 206 -16.30 -8.27 18.02
C GLN A 206 -16.59 -9.77 17.92
N GLY A 207 -16.92 -10.39 19.06
CA GLY A 207 -16.99 -11.85 19.14
C GLY A 207 -15.59 -12.46 18.98
N PRO A 208 -15.43 -13.54 18.20
CA PRO A 208 -14.13 -14.16 17.93
C PRO A 208 -13.37 -13.49 16.76
N LEU A 209 -13.96 -12.47 16.12
CA LEU A 209 -13.41 -11.85 14.92
C LEU A 209 -12.76 -10.51 15.24
N ASN A 210 -11.68 -10.20 14.53
CA ASN A 210 -11.00 -8.91 14.57
C ASN A 210 -11.35 -8.12 13.31
N PHE A 211 -11.49 -6.80 13.45
CA PHE A 211 -11.88 -5.89 12.38
C PHE A 211 -10.93 -4.69 12.37
N VAL A 212 -10.57 -4.20 11.18
CA VAL A 212 -9.70 -3.01 11.05
C VAL A 212 -10.36 -1.76 11.63
N ALA A 213 -9.57 -0.73 11.91
CA ALA A 213 -10.09 0.57 12.30
C ALA A 213 -11.05 1.14 11.22
N PRO A 214 -12.09 1.91 11.60
CA PRO A 214 -13.05 2.46 10.62
C PRO A 214 -12.41 3.26 9.49
N VAL A 215 -11.37 4.05 9.78
CA VAL A 215 -10.62 4.80 8.75
C VAL A 215 -9.90 3.87 7.77
N GLN A 216 -9.32 2.76 8.24
CA GLN A 216 -8.70 1.75 7.39
C GLN A 216 -9.73 1.07 6.49
N LEU A 217 -10.93 0.76 7.02
CA LEU A 217 -12.00 0.18 6.20
C LEU A 217 -12.35 1.08 5.02
N VAL A 218 -12.50 2.39 5.23
CA VAL A 218 -12.83 3.34 4.15
C VAL A 218 -11.74 3.34 3.07
N ILE A 219 -10.47 3.39 3.47
CA ILE A 219 -9.32 3.30 2.54
C ILE A 219 -9.35 1.98 1.77
N ASP A 220 -9.63 0.86 2.44
CA ASP A 220 -9.70 -0.46 1.82
C ASP A 220 -10.83 -0.55 0.80
N LEU A 221 -12.01 -0.02 1.11
CA LEU A 221 -13.15 0.00 0.20
C LEU A 221 -12.83 0.78 -1.08
N HIS A 222 -12.13 1.92 -0.97
CA HIS A 222 -11.62 2.64 -2.15
C HIS A 222 -10.61 1.81 -2.95
N SER A 223 -9.75 1.04 -2.27
CA SER A 223 -8.79 0.14 -2.91
C SER A 223 -9.45 -1.02 -3.67
N LEU A 224 -10.60 -1.48 -3.18
CA LEU A 224 -11.40 -2.56 -3.76
C LEU A 224 -12.39 -2.08 -4.84
N GLY A 225 -12.54 -0.76 -5.03
CA GLY A 225 -13.54 -0.19 -5.93
C GLY A 225 -14.97 -0.20 -5.37
N MET A 226 -15.13 -0.39 -4.07
CA MET A 226 -16.41 -0.40 -3.34
C MET A 226 -16.79 1.02 -2.90
N TYR A 227 -16.96 1.91 -3.89
CA TYR A 227 -17.09 3.34 -3.66
C TYR A 227 -18.40 3.73 -2.97
N GLU A 228 -19.51 3.04 -3.26
CA GLU A 228 -20.82 3.35 -2.66
C GLU A 228 -20.82 3.08 -1.15
N GLU A 229 -20.19 1.99 -0.73
CA GLU A 229 -20.01 1.65 0.68
C GLU A 229 -19.09 2.65 1.39
N ALA A 230 -17.99 3.04 0.75
CA ALA A 230 -17.08 4.05 1.29
C ALA A 230 -17.78 5.42 1.48
N GLU A 231 -18.57 5.85 0.49
CA GLU A 231 -19.35 7.10 0.56
C GLU A 231 -20.40 7.05 1.68
N PHE A 232 -21.09 5.91 1.84
CA PHE A 232 -22.06 5.75 2.92
C PHE A 232 -21.39 5.89 4.29
N LEU A 233 -20.26 5.22 4.50
CA LEU A 233 -19.54 5.22 5.78
C LEU A 233 -18.91 6.58 6.11
N THR A 234 -18.61 7.39 5.09
CA THR A 234 -18.02 8.73 5.25
C THR A 234 -19.05 9.88 5.17
N SER A 235 -20.34 9.56 5.07
CA SER A 235 -21.42 10.57 4.98
C SER A 235 -21.40 11.59 6.13
N GLY A 236 -20.96 11.18 7.32
CA GLY A 236 -20.83 12.03 8.51
C GLY A 236 -19.56 12.88 8.57
N TRP A 237 -18.61 12.71 7.64
CA TRP A 237 -17.32 13.42 7.66
C TRP A 237 -17.36 14.78 6.95
N ARG A 238 -18.47 15.08 6.25
CA ARG A 238 -18.67 16.35 5.52
C ARG A 238 -19.17 17.50 6.40
N SER A 239 -19.21 17.32 7.74
CA SER A 239 -19.77 18.27 8.71
C SER A 239 -18.76 19.30 9.20
#